data_AF-X0XLA6-F1
#
_entry.id   AF-X0XLA6-F1
#
_cell.length_a   1.000
_cell.length_b   1.000
_cell.length_c   1.000
_cell.angle_alpha   90.00
_cell.angle_beta   90.00
_cell.angle_gamma   90.00
#
_symmetry.space_group_name_H-M   'P 1'
#
loop_
_entity.id
_entity.type
_entity.pdbx_description
1 polymer ?
#
loop_
_entity_poly.entity_id
_entity_poly.type
_entity_poly.pdbx_seq_one_letter_code
_entity_poly.pdbx_strand_id
1 'polypeptide(L)' 'MQGSFNELLADYFAVCILMPREWVKEKWAEVKDLDKMAEIFDVPKSAMCIRLKRLGLT' A
#
# COMPACT_ATOMS: atom_id res chain seq x y z
N MET A 1 3.11 -12.51 11.41
CA MET A 1 4.01 -11.50 12.01
C MET A 1 3.19 -10.74 13.04
N GLN A 2 3.54 -10.87 14.32
CA GLN A 2 2.93 -10.10 15.41
C GLN A 2 4.02 -9.15 15.91
N GLY A 3 4.13 -7.97 15.28
CA GLY A 3 4.88 -6.87 15.87
C GLY A 3 4.16 -6.36 17.13
N SER A 4 4.87 -5.64 18.00
CA SER A 4 4.22 -4.95 19.11
C SER A 4 3.11 -4.00 18.61
N PHE A 5 2.12 -3.66 19.43
CA PHE A 5 1.02 -2.78 19.02
C PHE A 5 1.50 -1.48 18.36
N ASN A 6 2.61 -0.93 18.85
CA ASN A 6 3.22 0.28 18.31
C ASN A 6 3.87 0.06 16.94
N GLU A 7 4.47 -1.10 16.69
CA GLU A 7 4.99 -1.46 15.36
C GLU A 7 3.86 -1.56 14.34
N LEU A 8 2.72 -2.16 14.71
CA LEU A 8 1.55 -2.23 13.83
C LEU A 8 0.99 -0.84 13.50
N LEU A 9 0.98 0.07 14.47
CA LEU A 9 0.59 1.46 14.26
C LEU A 9 1.60 2.20 13.38
N ALA A 10 2.90 2.00 13.61
CA ALA A 10 3.97 2.59 12.81
C ALA A 10 3.91 2.12 11.36
N ASP A 11 3.71 0.82 11.13
CA ASP A 11 3.54 0.23 9.81
C ASP A 11 2.31 0.81 9.10
N TYR A 12 1.18 0.92 9.81
CA TYR A 12 -0.03 1.55 9.27
C TYR A 12 0.20 3.01 8.87
N PHE A 13 0.87 3.77 9.74
CA PHE A 13 1.21 5.16 9.50
C PHE A 13 2.14 5.32 8.29
N ALA A 14 3.22 4.53 8.23
CA ALA A 14 4.17 4.54 7.12
C ALA A 14 3.49 4.22 5.79
N VAL A 15 2.60 3.22 5.76
CA VAL A 15 1.81 2.89 4.56
C VAL A 15 0.94 4.05 4.09
N CYS A 16 0.38 4.86 5.00
CA CYS A 16 -0.45 6.00 4.61
C CYS A 16 0.36 7.14 4.00
N ILE A 17 1.61 7.34 4.44
CA ILE A 17 2.53 8.34 3.90
C ILE A 17 3.11 7.88 2.55
N LEU A 18 3.62 6.65 2.49
CA LEU A 18 4.25 6.10 1.29
C LEU A 18 3.24 5.87 0.17
N MET A 19 2.01 5.51 0.52
CA MET A 19 0.95 5.20 -0.46
C MET A 19 -0.33 6.00 -0.16
N PRO A 20 -0.36 7.31 -0.45
CA PRO A 20 -1.52 8.16 -0.24
C PRO A 20 -2.75 7.64 -0.98
N ARG A 21 -3.92 7.70 -0.34
CA ARG A 21 -5.17 7.06 -0.83
C ARG A 21 -5.52 7.47 -2.26
N GLU A 22 -5.54 8.78 -2.53
CA GLU A 22 -5.99 9.28 -3.84
C GLU A 22 -4.99 8.92 -4.94
N TRP A 23 -3.68 9.03 -4.67
CA TRP A 23 -2.64 8.66 -5.63
C TRP A 23 -2.66 7.17 -5.97
N VAL A 24 -2.88 6.31 -4.97
CA VAL A 24 -3.01 4.87 -5.20
C VAL A 24 -4.23 4.58 -6.07
N LYS A 25 -5.37 5.24 -5.83
CA LYS A 25 -6.58 5.04 -6.63
C LYS A 25 -6.41 5.49 -8.08
N GLU A 26 -5.86 6.68 -8.28
CA GLU A 26 -5.57 7.24 -9.60
C GLU A 26 -4.63 6.33 -10.38
N LYS A 27 -3.49 5.95 -9.78
CA LYS A 27 -2.53 5.06 -10.46
C LYS A 27 -3.06 3.65 -10.66
N TRP A 28 -3.84 3.11 -9.72
CA TRP A 28 -4.45 1.80 -9.90
C TRP A 28 -5.46 1.77 -11.05
N ALA A 29 -6.15 2.87 -11.33
CA ALA A 29 -7.07 2.95 -12.47
C ALA A 29 -6.34 2.77 -13.81
N GLU A 30 -5.10 3.26 -13.92
CA GLU A 30 -4.27 3.20 -15.12
C GLU A 30 -3.45 1.89 -15.22
N VAL A 31 -2.81 1.48 -14.14
CA VAL A 31 -1.76 0.45 -14.16
C VAL A 31 -2.33 -0.96 -14.03
N LYS A 32 -3.30 -1.18 -13.13
CA LYS A 32 -3.96 -2.47 -12.85
C LYS A 32 -3.04 -3.69 -12.68
N ASP A 33 -1.81 -3.45 -12.23
CA ASP A 33 -0.79 -4.48 -12.04
C ASP A 33 -0.10 -4.28 -10.68
N LEU A 34 -0.12 -5.31 -9.84
CA LEU A 34 0.38 -5.23 -8.47
C LEU A 34 1.89 -5.02 -8.40
N ASP A 35 2.66 -5.66 -9.29
CA ASP A 35 4.12 -5.56 -9.33
C ASP A 35 4.55 -4.16 -9.76
N LYS A 36 3.96 -3.64 -10.84
CA LYS A 36 4.23 -2.28 -11.31
C LYS A 36 3.83 -1.22 -10.29
N MET A 37 2.73 -1.41 -9.55
CA MET A 37 2.36 -0.49 -8.48
C MET A 37 3.39 -0.49 -7.35
N ALA A 38 3.90 -1.67 -6.97
CA ALA A 38 4.93 -1.77 -5.95
C ALA A 38 6.22 -1.03 -6.37
N GLU A 39 6.60 -1.13 -7.64
CA GLU A 39 7.72 -0.39 -8.24
C GLU A 39 7.47 1.13 -8.24
N ILE A 40 6.29 1.59 -8.68
CA ILE A 40 5.95 3.03 -8.75
C ILE A 40 6.02 3.71 -7.39
N PHE A 41 5.54 3.03 -6.34
CA PHE A 41 5.51 3.58 -4.98
C PHE A 41 6.76 3.23 -4.18
N ASP A 42 7.72 2.50 -4.77
CA ASP A 42 8.96 2.03 -4.12
C ASP A 42 8.70 1.34 -2.77
N VAL A 43 7.80 0.36 -2.79
CA VAL A 43 7.42 -0.42 -1.60
C VAL A 43 7.45 -1.91 -1.86
N PRO A 44 7.61 -2.75 -0.81
CA PRO A 44 7.43 -4.18 -0.96
C PRO A 44 6.05 -4.54 -1.53
N LYS A 45 6.01 -5.52 -2.44
CA LYS A 45 4.76 -6.04 -3.05
C LYS A 45 3.69 -6.41 -2.02
N SER A 46 4.11 -6.97 -0.88
CA SER A 46 3.21 -7.32 0.23
C SER A 46 2.51 -6.09 0.82
N ALA A 47 3.22 -4.98 1.00
CA ALA A 47 2.65 -3.73 1.50
C ALA A 47 1.65 -3.12 0.52
N MET A 48 1.99 -3.12 -0.78
CA MET A 48 1.06 -2.66 -1.84
C MET A 48 -0.21 -3.54 -1.89
N CYS A 49 -0.07 -4.87 -1.80
CA CYS A 49 -1.21 -5.79 -1.77
C CYS A 49 -2.15 -5.49 -0.59
N ILE A 50 -1.59 -5.29 0.62
CA ILE A 50 -2.38 -4.91 1.80
C ILE A 50 -3.06 -3.56 1.58
N ARG A 51 -2.37 -2.59 0.97
CA ARG A 51 -2.93 -1.25 0.70
C ARG A 51 -4.11 -1.31 -0.26
N LEU A 52 -4.01 -2.04 -1.37
CA LEU A 52 -5.10 -2.19 -2.34
C LEU A 52 -6.34 -2.85 -1.71
N LYS A 53 -6.15 -3.92 -0.92
CA LYS A 53 -7.24 -4.56 -0.18
C LYS A 53 -7.91 -3.61 0.82
N ARG A 54 -7.12 -2.86 1.60
CA ARG A 54 -7.64 -1.86 2.55
C ARG A 54 -8.43 -0.74 1.87
N LEU A 55 -8.10 -0.43 0.62
CA LEU A 55 -8.82 0.57 -0.19
C LEU A 55 -9.99 0.00 -1.00
N GLY A 56 -10.23 -1.32 -0.95
CA GLY A 56 -11.30 -1.99 -1.70
C GLY A 56 -11.06 -2.04 -3.22
N LEU A 57 -9.79 -2.07 -3.64
CA LEU A 57 -9.39 -2.02 -5.04
C LEU A 57 -9.06 -3.39 -5.66
N THR A 58 -9.02 -4.43 -4.82
CA THR A 58 -8.73 -5.85 -5.11
C THR A 58 -9.45 -6.73 -4.11
#